data_AF-A0A6A4AQQ6-F1
#
_entry.id   AF-A0A6A4AQQ6-F1
#
_cell.length_a   1.000
_cell.length_b   1.000
_cell.length_c   1.000
_cell.angle_alpha   90.00
_cell.angle_beta   90.00
_cell.angle_gamma   90.00
#
_symmetry.space_group_name_H-M   'P 1'
#
loop_
_entity.id
_entity.type
_entity.pdbx_description
1 polymer ?
#
loop_
_entity_poly.entity_id
_entity_poly.type
_entity_poly.pdbx_seq_one_letter_code
_entity_poly.pdbx_strand_id
1 'polypeptide(L)'
;MTEERQDDWNLCVKFAVYAYNSARHSTVTLSSIELMMGRKLRHPNELLRRTEVRETGDLQNYHEQLLVAMERSHECAELARQREQDRQARYYNRK
;
A
#
# COMPACT_ATOMS: atom_id res chain seq x y z
N MET A 1 9.28 13.36 -6.41
CA MET A 1 9.19 12.60 -7.67
C MET A 1 10.58 12.04 -7.92
N THR A 2 10.82 10.79 -7.53
CA THR A 2 12.09 10.11 -7.83
C THR A 2 12.16 9.92 -9.34
N GLU A 3 13.17 10.50 -10.00
CA GLU A 3 13.43 10.25 -11.41
C GLU A 3 13.62 8.75 -11.64
N GLU A 4 12.68 8.12 -12.37
CA GLU A 4 12.76 6.73 -12.79
C GLU A 4 13.82 6.56 -13.89
N ARG A 5 15.09 6.80 -13.57
CA ARG A 5 16.19 6.55 -14.50
C ARG A 5 16.40 5.04 -14.65
N GLN A 6 15.91 4.46 -15.74
CA GLN A 6 16.15 3.06 -16.15
C GLN A 6 17.57 2.88 -16.74
N ASP A 7 18.59 3.42 -16.08
CA ASP A 7 19.98 3.36 -16.57
C ASP A 7 20.73 2.13 -16.02
N ASP A 8 20.24 1.52 -14.94
CA ASP A 8 20.87 0.35 -14.32
C ASP A 8 20.40 -0.95 -15.00
N TRP A 9 21.05 -1.26 -16.12
CA TRP A 9 20.84 -2.51 -16.85
C TRP A 9 21.09 -3.76 -16.00
N ASN A 10 22.03 -3.72 -15.06
CA ASN A 10 22.33 -4.88 -14.22
C ASN A 10 21.15 -5.21 -13.29
N LEU A 11 20.43 -4.19 -12.84
CA LEU A 11 19.19 -4.37 -12.09
C LEU A 11 18.03 -4.78 -13.02
N CYS A 12 17.84 -4.08 -14.14
CA CYS A 12 16.75 -4.34 -15.08
C CYS A 12 16.78 -5.77 -15.64
N VAL A 13 17.96 -6.33 -15.95
CA VAL A 13 18.11 -7.70 -16.45
C VAL A 13 17.58 -8.72 -15.43
N LYS A 14 17.85 -8.53 -14.13
CA LYS A 14 17.35 -9.43 -13.08
C LYS A 14 15.81 -9.45 -13.05
N PHE A 15 15.18 -8.29 -13.19
CA PHE A 15 13.71 -8.19 -13.27
C PHE A 15 13.16 -8.79 -14.56
N ALA A 16 13.79 -8.55 -15.70
CA ALA A 16 13.38 -9.12 -16.99
C ALA A 16 13.43 -10.65 -16.98
N VAL A 17 14.52 -11.23 -16.46
CA VAL A 17 14.67 -12.68 -16.31
C VAL A 17 13.61 -13.26 -15.38
N TYR A 18 13.32 -12.60 -14.27
CA TYR A 18 12.26 -13.01 -13.36
C TYR A 18 10.88 -13.00 -14.03
N ALA A 19 10.54 -11.90 -14.72
CA ALA A 19 9.27 -11.74 -15.41
C ALA A 19 9.10 -12.80 -16.51
N TYR A 20 10.13 -13.02 -17.33
CA TYR A 20 10.11 -14.02 -18.39
C TYR A 20 9.93 -15.44 -17.83
N ASN A 21 10.73 -15.83 -16.84
CA ASN A 21 10.71 -17.19 -16.30
C ASN A 21 9.44 -17.52 -15.50
N SER A 22 8.75 -16.49 -14.98
CA SER A 22 7.50 -16.63 -14.24
C SER A 22 6.25 -16.46 -15.10
N ALA A 23 6.38 -15.92 -16.32
CA ALA A 23 5.27 -15.80 -17.26
C ALA A 23 4.83 -17.18 -17.77
N ARG A 24 3.51 -17.36 -17.93
CA ARG A 24 2.95 -18.59 -18.51
C ARG A 24 3.20 -18.61 -20.01
N HIS A 25 3.77 -19.72 -20.50
CA HIS A 25 3.90 -19.93 -21.93
C HIS A 25 2.53 -20.26 -22.53
N SER A 26 2.18 -19.65 -23.67
CA SER A 26 0.86 -19.81 -24.30
C SER A 26 0.56 -21.26 -24.70
N THR A 27 1.58 -22.00 -25.13
CA THR A 27 1.45 -23.38 -25.63
C THR A 27 1.40 -24.43 -24.52
N VAL A 28 2.22 -24.27 -23.48
CA VAL A 28 2.39 -25.28 -22.43
C VAL A 28 1.52 -24.95 -21.20
N THR A 29 0.96 -23.75 -21.14
CA THR A 29 0.16 -23.21 -20.02
C THR A 29 0.89 -23.18 -18.66
N LEU A 30 2.16 -23.56 -18.62
CA LEU A 30 3.05 -23.49 -17.46
C LEU A 30 4.14 -22.44 -17.72
N SER A 31 4.71 -21.91 -16.65
CA SER A 31 5.88 -21.03 -16.73
C SER A 31 7.18 -21.82 -16.92
N SER A 32 8.20 -21.20 -17.51
CA SER A 32 9.50 -21.86 -17.73
C SER A 32 10.13 -22.37 -16.43
N ILE A 33 10.00 -21.63 -15.33
CA ILE A 33 10.53 -22.07 -14.03
C ILE A 33 9.74 -23.22 -13.42
N GLU A 34 8.42 -23.29 -13.65
CA GLU A 34 7.59 -24.42 -13.23
C GLU A 34 7.99 -25.70 -13.93
N LEU A 35 8.28 -25.61 -15.23
CA LEU A 35 8.76 -26.75 -16.02
C LEU A 35 10.13 -27.24 -15.54
N MET A 36 11.03 -26.31 -15.19
CA MET A 36 12.38 -26.65 -14.74
C MET A 36 12.41 -27.19 -13.30
N MET A 37 11.62 -26.60 -12.40
CA MET A 37 11.68 -26.90 -10.96
C MET A 37 10.59 -27.90 -10.50
N GLY A 38 9.63 -28.25 -11.36
CA GLY A 38 8.51 -29.13 -11.03
C GLY A 38 7.54 -28.57 -9.99
N ARG A 39 7.60 -27.26 -9.69
CA ARG A 39 6.75 -26.59 -8.70
C ARG A 39 6.51 -25.14 -9.08
N LYS A 40 5.37 -24.60 -8.65
CA LYS A 40 5.03 -23.18 -8.82
C LYS A 40 6.03 -22.26 -8.15
N LEU A 41 6.47 -21.23 -8.87
CA LEU A 41 7.30 -20.17 -8.32
C LEU A 41 6.51 -19.41 -7.26
N ARG A 42 7.12 -19.24 -6.08
CA ARG A 42 6.55 -18.41 -5.02
C ARG A 42 6.89 -16.96 -5.30
N HIS A 43 5.88 -16.10 -5.35
CA HIS A 43 6.11 -14.68 -5.55
C HIS A 43 6.68 -14.03 -4.28
N PRO A 44 7.47 -12.95 -4.40
CA PRO A 44 8.01 -12.22 -3.25
C PRO A 44 6.94 -11.85 -2.22
N ASN A 45 5.75 -11.46 -2.67
CA ASN A 45 4.61 -11.15 -1.79
C ASN A 45 4.16 -12.35 -0.95
N GLU A 46 4.26 -13.57 -1.48
CA GLU A 46 3.94 -14.80 -0.73
C GLU A 46 5.01 -15.13 0.32
N LEU A 47 6.26 -14.75 0.06
CA LEU A 47 7.37 -14.90 1.01
C LEU A 47 7.29 -13.84 2.12
N LEU A 48 7.04 -12.58 1.77
CA LEU A 48 6.88 -11.48 2.71
C LEU A 48 5.68 -11.71 3.65
N ARG A 49 4.54 -12.17 3.11
CA ARG A 49 3.35 -12.54 3.91
C ARG A 49 3.65 -13.59 4.97
N ARG A 50 4.62 -14.49 4.75
CA ARG A 50 4.97 -15.54 5.72
C ARG A 50 5.95 -15.09 6.80
N THR A 51 6.76 -14.06 6.52
CA THR A 51 7.88 -13.69 7.40
C THR A 51 7.52 -12.52 8.33
N GLU A 52 6.59 -11.65 7.93
CA GLU A 52 6.28 -10.42 8.68
C GLU A 52 4.82 -10.33 9.15
N VAL A 53 3.89 -11.09 8.57
CA VAL A 53 2.47 -11.00 8.95
C VAL A 53 2.05 -12.29 9.66
N ARG A 54 2.50 -12.43 10.90
CA ARG A 54 1.65 -13.09 11.89
C ARG A 54 0.43 -12.18 11.98
N GLU A 55 -0.72 -12.65 11.52
CA GLU A 55 -1.99 -11.93 11.51
C GLU A 55 -2.03 -10.96 12.69
N THR A 56 -1.90 -9.67 12.37
CA THR A 56 -2.02 -8.56 13.31
C THR A 56 -3.23 -8.88 14.18
N GLY A 57 -3.03 -8.93 15.50
CA GLY A 57 -4.11 -9.27 16.43
C GLY A 57 -5.40 -8.53 16.07
N ASP A 58 -6.53 -9.22 16.23
CA ASP A 58 -7.89 -8.82 15.85
C ASP A 58 -8.00 -7.47 15.11
N LEU A 59 -7.72 -7.50 13.80
CA LEU A 59 -7.76 -6.34 12.89
C LEU A 59 -9.06 -5.53 13.04
N GLN A 60 -10.14 -6.21 13.38
CA GLN A 60 -11.45 -5.63 13.68
C GLN A 60 -11.36 -4.63 14.84
N ASN A 61 -10.73 -5.01 15.95
CA ASN A 61 -10.57 -4.15 17.13
C ASN A 61 -9.72 -2.91 16.83
N TYR A 62 -8.65 -3.08 16.04
CA TYR A 62 -7.84 -1.94 15.62
C TYR A 62 -8.63 -0.99 14.71
N HIS A 63 -9.41 -1.54 13.78
CA HIS A 63 -10.27 -0.76 12.89
C HIS A 63 -11.34 0.03 13.66
N GLU A 64 -12.00 -0.61 14.63
CA GLU A 64 -12.98 0.05 15.50
C GLU A 64 -12.35 1.17 16.32
N GLN A 65 -11.19 0.93 16.94
CA GLN A 65 -10.46 1.96 17.68
C GLN A 65 -10.04 3.13 16.79
N LEU A 66 -9.62 2.85 15.56
CA LEU A 66 -9.23 3.87 14.58
C LEU A 66 -10.42 4.75 14.20
N LEU A 67 -11.59 4.15 13.92
CA LEU A 67 -12.80 4.91 13.59
C LEU A 67 -13.20 5.85 14.72
N VAL A 68 -13.21 5.37 15.96
CA VAL A 68 -13.50 6.19 17.15
C VAL A 68 -12.51 7.34 17.30
N ALA A 69 -11.22 7.10 17.06
CA ALA A 69 -10.20 8.14 17.14
C ALA A 69 -10.36 9.20 16.03
N MET A 70 -10.71 8.79 14.81
CA MET A 70 -10.96 9.69 13.68
C MET A 70 -12.19 10.57 13.94
N GLU A 71 -13.27 10.00 14.46
CA GLU A 71 -14.49 10.74 14.79
C GLU A 71 -14.22 11.81 15.85
N ARG A 72 -13.54 11.45 16.96
CA ARG A 72 -13.14 12.41 18.00
C ARG A 72 -12.25 13.53 17.47
N SER A 73 -11.29 13.18 16.61
CA SER A 73 -10.42 14.19 15.98
C SER A 73 -11.21 15.13 15.09
N HIS A 74 -12.21 14.60 14.37
CA HIS A 74 -13.07 15.40 13.50
C HIS A 74 -13.94 16.36 14.32
N GLU A 75 -14.58 15.90 15.39
CA GLU A 75 -15.37 16.74 16.29
C GLU A 75 -14.53 17.88 16.88
N CYS A 76 -13.33 17.59 17.37
CA CYS A 76 -12.41 18.59 17.89
C CYS A 76 -12.01 19.62 16.82
N ALA A 77 -11.75 19.17 15.59
CA ALA A 77 -11.40 20.05 14.48
C ALA A 77 -12.58 20.95 14.08
N GLU A 78 -13.81 20.41 14.04
CA GLU A 78 -15.03 21.17 13.73
C GLU A 78 -15.33 22.22 14.80
N LEU A 79 -15.18 21.89 16.09
CA LEU A 79 -15.33 22.85 17.18
C LEU A 79 -14.30 23.98 17.09
N ALA A 80 -13.04 23.66 16.76
CA ALA A 80 -12.01 24.66 16.54
C ALA A 80 -12.32 25.53 15.31
N ARG A 81 -12.79 24.92 14.22
CA ARG A 81 -13.20 25.62 13.00
C ARG A 81 -14.32 26.62 13.28
N GLN A 82 -15.35 26.22 14.03
CA GLN A 82 -16.47 27.11 14.36
C GLN A 82 -16.04 28.29 15.22
N ARG A 83 -15.19 28.06 16.24
CA ARG A 83 -14.66 29.13 17.09
C ARG A 83 -13.86 30.16 16.28
N GLU A 84 -13.05 29.69 15.34
CA GLU A 84 -12.27 30.57 14.48
C GLU A 84 -13.16 31.33 13.49
N GLN A 85 -14.20 30.69 12.95
CA GLN A 85 -15.20 31.37 12.11
C GLN A 85 -15.94 32.47 12.88
N ASP A 86 -16.39 32.20 14.10
CA ASP A 86 -17.06 33.19 14.95
C ASP A 86 -16.13 34.36 15.28
N ARG A 87 -14.85 34.07 15.55
CA ARG A 87 -13.82 35.10 15.76
C ARG A 87 -13.67 35.97 14.51
N GLN A 88 -13.51 35.36 13.33
CA GLN A 88 -13.34 36.08 12.08
C GLN A 88 -14.59 36.92 11.76
N ALA A 89 -15.79 36.38 11.96
CA ALA A 89 -17.04 37.12 11.78
C ALA A 89 -17.09 38.40 12.64
N ARG A 90 -16.62 38.35 13.90
CA ARG A 90 -16.60 39.53 14.79
C ARG A 90 -15.72 40.68 14.28
N TYR A 91 -14.62 40.36 13.59
CA TYR A 91 -13.65 41.37 13.12
C TYR A 91 -13.89 41.80 11.68
N TYR A 92 -14.29 40.89 10.79
CA TYR A 92 -14.38 41.13 9.36
C TYR A 92 -15.82 41.36 8.85
N ASN A 93 -16.87 40.96 9.59
CA ASN A 93 -18.27 41.28 9.24
C ASN A 93 -18.75 42.59 9.87
N ARG A 94 -17.87 43.58 10.00
CA ARG A 94 -18.27 44.95 10.39
C ARG A 94 -18.38 45.78 9.11
N LYS A 95 -19.57 46.32 8.85
CA LYS A 95 -19.88 47.23 7.74
C LYS A 95 -19.83 48.67 8.21
#